data_AF-A0A9E4TUF0-F1
#
_entry.id   AF-A0A9E4TUF0-F1
#
_cell.length_a   1.000
_cell.length_b   1.000
_cell.length_c   1.000
_cell.angle_alpha   90.00
_cell.angle_beta   90.00
_cell.angle_gamma   90.00
#
_symmetry.space_group_name_H-M   'P 1'
#
loop_
_entity.id
_entity.type
_entity.pdbx_description
1 polymer ?
#
loop_
_entity_poly.entity_id
_entity_poly.type
_entity_poly.pdbx_seq_one_letter_code
_entity_poly.pdbx_strand_id
1 'polypeptide(L)'
;MAEEKEEIFADGCKIKIHGYPSQLPPFVVLRKARNKLGTKYDVFKWNCEHFVRWAHGLKPESPQLQVAILGVVSLLVFAITRKY
;
A
#
# COMPACT_ATOMS: atom_id res chain seq x y z
N MET A 1 11.32 5.24 1.51
CA MET A 1 10.81 5.51 0.16
C MET A 1 11.94 6.06 -0.68
N ALA A 2 12.03 5.66 -1.93
CA ALA A 2 13.03 6.10 -2.90
C ALA A 2 12.36 6.40 -4.25
N GLU A 3 13.05 7.13 -5.12
CA GLU A 3 12.66 7.35 -6.51
C GLU A 3 13.71 6.66 -7.37
N GLU A 4 13.27 5.80 -8.27
CA GLU A 4 14.13 4.97 -9.12
C GLU A 4 13.51 4.79 -10.49
N LYS A 5 14.30 4.28 -11.44
CA LYS A 5 13.80 4.00 -12.79
C LYS A 5 12.85 2.81 -12.76
N GLU A 6 11.86 2.84 -13.65
CA GLU A 6 10.84 1.80 -13.77
C GLU A 6 11.47 0.41 -13.98
N GLU A 7 12.53 0.30 -14.78
CA GLU A 7 13.17 -1.00 -15.04
C GLU A 7 13.86 -1.57 -13.81
N ILE A 8 14.42 -0.69 -12.96
CA ILE A 8 15.06 -1.08 -11.69
C ILE A 8 14.01 -1.52 -10.70
N PHE A 9 12.93 -0.73 -10.56
CA PHE A 9 11.80 -1.07 -9.67
C PHE A 9 11.13 -2.40 -10.07
N ALA A 10 10.97 -2.63 -11.38
CA ALA A 10 10.31 -3.82 -11.89
C ALA A 10 11.09 -5.11 -11.60
N ASP A 11 12.42 -5.05 -11.58
CA ASP A 11 13.30 -6.21 -11.39
C ASP A 11 12.89 -7.43 -12.25
N GLY A 12 12.61 -7.17 -13.54
CA GLY A 12 12.15 -8.19 -14.50
C GLY A 12 10.68 -8.63 -14.35
N CYS A 13 9.94 -8.11 -13.36
CA CYS A 13 8.52 -8.36 -13.19
C CYS A 13 7.65 -7.49 -14.11
N LYS A 14 6.43 -7.94 -14.42
CA LYS A 14 5.45 -7.15 -15.17
C LYS A 14 4.76 -6.14 -14.24
N ILE A 15 4.82 -4.86 -14.58
CA ILE A 15 4.10 -3.80 -13.88
C ILE A 15 2.62 -3.80 -14.30
N LYS A 16 1.73 -3.67 -13.32
CA LYS A 16 0.29 -3.52 -13.55
C LYS A 16 -0.18 -2.14 -13.09
N ILE A 17 -0.91 -1.44 -13.96
CA ILE A 17 -1.51 -0.14 -13.66
C ILE A 17 -2.89 -0.36 -13.02
N HIS A 18 -3.07 0.14 -11.80
CA HIS A 18 -4.31 -0.01 -11.01
C HIS A 18 -5.24 1.22 -11.07
N GLY A 19 -4.91 2.23 -11.87
CA GLY A 19 -5.69 3.46 -12.02
C GLY A 19 -5.20 4.60 -11.11
N TYR A 20 -6.04 5.64 -10.96
CA TYR A 20 -5.70 6.88 -10.27
C TYR A 20 -6.76 7.23 -9.20
N PRO A 21 -6.52 6.92 -7.92
CA PRO A 21 -7.58 6.84 -6.90
C PRO A 21 -8.04 8.19 -6.32
N SER A 22 -7.55 9.34 -6.79
CA SER A 22 -8.00 10.65 -6.28
C SER A 22 -8.24 11.66 -7.39
N GLN A 23 -8.87 12.79 -7.04
CA GLN A 23 -9.11 13.90 -7.96
C GLN A 23 -7.99 14.96 -7.92
N LEU A 24 -6.89 14.69 -7.21
CA LEU A 24 -5.77 15.62 -7.15
C LEU A 24 -5.09 15.71 -8.52
N PRO A 25 -4.60 16.90 -8.91
CA PRO A 25 -3.77 17.01 -10.11
C PRO A 25 -2.49 16.15 -9.99
N PRO A 26 -2.03 15.49 -11.07
CA PRO A 26 -0.84 14.63 -11.03
C PRO A 26 0.41 15.29 -10.44
N PHE A 27 0.65 16.56 -10.75
CA PHE A 27 1.80 17.30 -10.21
C PHE A 27 1.73 17.47 -8.68
N VAL A 28 0.53 17.56 -8.10
CA VAL A 28 0.33 17.64 -6.65
C VAL A 28 0.67 16.30 -6.01
N VAL A 29 0.22 15.19 -6.60
CA VAL A 29 0.53 13.84 -6.09
C VAL A 29 2.03 13.56 -6.16
N LEU A 30 2.69 13.89 -7.27
CA LEU A 30 4.14 13.76 -7.40
C LEU A 30 4.90 14.63 -6.39
N ARG A 31 4.49 15.88 -6.18
CA ARG A 31 5.10 16.74 -5.16
C ARG A 31 4.97 16.14 -3.77
N LYS A 32 3.78 15.62 -3.41
CA LYS A 32 3.58 14.95 -2.12
C LYS A 32 4.48 13.73 -2.01
N ALA A 33 4.47 12.84 -3.00
CA ALA A 33 5.31 11.65 -3.04
C ALA A 33 6.80 11.97 -2.80
N ARG A 34 7.33 12.98 -3.51
CA ARG A 34 8.73 13.43 -3.36
C ARG A 34 9.05 13.99 -1.97
N ASN A 35 8.09 14.60 -1.28
CA ASN A 35 8.26 15.06 0.11
C ASN A 35 8.43 13.91 1.13
N LYS A 36 8.29 12.65 0.72
CA LYS A 36 8.49 11.47 1.57
C LYS A 36 9.68 10.63 1.15
N LEU A 37 10.51 11.10 0.21
CA LEU A 37 11.79 10.45 -0.07
C LEU A 37 12.64 10.38 1.20
N GLY A 38 13.30 9.24 1.39
CA GLY A 38 14.12 8.97 2.57
C GLY A 38 13.36 8.58 3.84
N THR A 39 12.02 8.62 3.88
CA THR A 39 11.30 8.15 5.09
C THR A 39 11.48 6.64 5.29
N LYS A 40 11.67 6.22 6.55
CA LYS A 40 11.78 4.81 6.94
C LYS A 40 10.50 4.05 6.61
N TYR A 41 10.65 2.90 5.99
CA TYR A 41 9.56 1.99 5.69
C TYR A 41 9.16 1.20 6.93
N ASP A 42 7.87 1.02 7.15
CA ASP A 42 7.32 0.18 8.22
C ASP A 42 6.16 -0.63 7.65
N VAL A 43 6.26 -1.96 7.67
CA VAL A 43 5.27 -2.89 7.09
C VAL A 43 3.85 -2.65 7.64
N PHE A 44 3.74 -2.28 8.91
CA PHE A 44 2.46 -2.15 9.61
C PHE A 44 1.95 -0.73 9.66
N LYS A 45 2.84 0.28 9.70
CA LYS A 45 2.47 1.68 9.95
C LYS A 45 2.73 2.62 8.77
N TRP A 46 3.66 2.29 7.89
CA TRP A 46 4.12 3.17 6.81
C TRP A 46 4.69 2.38 5.63
N ASN A 47 3.80 1.62 4.99
CA ASN A 47 4.11 0.76 3.85
C ASN A 47 3.71 1.40 2.51
N CYS A 48 3.81 0.64 1.42
CA CYS A 48 3.50 1.10 0.07
C CYS A 48 2.06 1.61 -0.08
N GLU A 49 1.06 0.91 0.45
CA GLU A 49 -0.34 1.34 0.35
C GLU A 49 -0.62 2.62 1.13
N HIS A 50 -0.07 2.73 2.34
CA HIS A 50 -0.17 3.95 3.15
C HIS A 50 0.42 5.15 2.40
N PHE A 51 1.59 4.95 1.80
CA PHE A 51 2.27 5.97 1.02
C PHE A 51 1.46 6.41 -0.20
N VAL A 52 0.98 5.48 -1.01
CA VAL A 52 0.17 5.79 -2.20
C VAL A 52 -1.08 6.57 -1.80
N ARG A 53 -1.83 6.11 -0.80
CA ARG A 53 -3.03 6.81 -0.31
C ARG A 53 -2.71 8.22 0.19
N TRP A 54 -1.65 8.36 1.00
CA TRP A 54 -1.23 9.66 1.50
C TRP A 54 -0.84 10.64 0.38
N ALA A 55 -0.09 10.16 -0.62
CA ALA A 55 0.29 10.94 -1.80
C ALA A 55 -0.95 11.38 -2.59
N HIS A 56 -1.96 10.54 -2.65
CA HIS A 56 -3.26 10.84 -3.25
C HIS A 56 -4.20 11.70 -2.39
N GLY A 57 -3.79 12.08 -1.17
CA GLY A 57 -4.62 12.89 -0.26
C GLY A 57 -5.72 12.11 0.44
N LEU A 58 -5.66 10.78 0.39
CA LEU A 58 -6.55 9.89 1.10
C LEU A 58 -5.98 9.55 2.48
N LYS A 59 -6.83 9.05 3.36
CA LYS A 59 -6.40 8.58 4.69
C LYS A 59 -5.40 7.42 4.52
N PRO A 60 -4.20 7.46 5.13
CA PRO A 60 -3.22 6.39 5.00
C PRO A 60 -3.72 5.16 5.75
N GLU A 61 -4.18 4.16 5.01
CA GLU A 61 -4.72 2.89 5.52
C GLU A 61 -4.16 1.79 4.60
N SER A 62 -3.97 0.57 5.12
CA SER A 62 -3.56 -0.59 4.32
C SER A 62 -4.73 -1.56 4.17
N PRO A 63 -5.52 -1.44 3.07
CA PRO A 63 -6.55 -2.40 2.72
C PRO A 63 -6.05 -3.85 2.72
N GLN A 64 -4.83 -4.13 2.25
CA GLN A 64 -4.32 -5.51 2.15
C GLN A 64 -4.02 -6.12 3.52
N LEU A 65 -3.49 -5.34 4.47
CA LEU A 65 -3.33 -5.80 5.84
C LEU A 65 -4.70 -6.03 6.51
N GLN A 66 -5.71 -5.20 6.24
CA GLN A 66 -7.06 -5.43 6.74
C GLN A 66 -7.67 -6.72 6.19
N VAL A 67 -7.52 -7.01 4.90
CA VAL A 67 -8.02 -8.25 4.28
C VAL A 67 -7.26 -9.48 4.82
N ALA A 68 -5.94 -9.40 4.98
CA ALA A 68 -5.14 -10.50 5.53
C ALA A 68 -5.52 -10.80 7.00
N ILE A 69 -5.71 -9.76 7.83
CA ILE A 69 -6.16 -9.91 9.22
C ILE A 69 -7.55 -10.55 9.26
N LEU A 70 -8.50 -10.09 8.45
CA LEU A 70 -9.83 -10.68 8.38
C LEU A 70 -9.79 -12.16 7.94
N GLY A 71 -8.93 -12.49 6.98
CA GLY A 71 -8.71 -13.87 6.55
C GLY A 71 -8.18 -14.77 7.66
N VAL A 72 -7.16 -14.32 8.41
CA VAL A 72 -6.60 -15.07 9.56
C VAL A 72 -7.63 -15.24 10.67
N VAL A 73 -8.37 -14.19 11.02
CA VAL A 73 -9.44 -14.26 12.03
C VAL A 73 -10.51 -15.27 11.61
N SER A 74 -10.91 -15.27 10.34
CA SER A 74 -11.92 -16.19 9.81
C SER A 74 -11.47 -17.65 9.89
N LEU A 75 -10.19 -17.94 9.57
CA LEU A 75 -9.61 -19.28 9.72
C LEU A 75 -9.55 -19.74 11.18
N LEU A 76 -9.20 -18.84 12.11
CA LEU A 76 -9.15 -19.16 13.54
C LEU A 76 -10.54 -19.45 14.11
N VAL A 77 -11.54 -18.62 13.78
CA VAL A 77 -12.93 -18.85 14.18
C VAL A 77 -13.42 -20.20 13.64
N PHE A 78 -13.20 -20.46 12.35
CA PHE A 78 -13.57 -21.73 11.74
C PHE A 78 -12.92 -22.92 12.45
N ALA A 79 -11.62 -22.86 12.75
CA ALA A 79 -10.91 -23.91 13.47
C ALA A 79 -11.46 -24.14 14.89
N ILE A 80 -11.83 -23.08 15.61
CA ILE A 80 -12.46 -23.18 16.95
C ILE A 80 -13.84 -23.81 16.83
N THR A 81 -14.69 -23.34 15.91
CA THR A 81 -16.04 -23.88 15.71
C THR A 81 -16.06 -25.32 15.21
N ARG A 82 -14.98 -25.80 14.58
CA ARG A 82 -14.85 -27.20 14.15
C ARG A 82 -14.39 -28.15 15.25
N LYS A 83 -13.93 -27.61 16.38
CA LYS A 83 -13.40 -28.38 17.52
C LYS A 83 -14.47 -28.68 18.57
N TYR A 84 -15.65 -28.06 18.47
CA TYR A 84 -16.86 -28.33 19.24
C TYR A 84 -17.91 -29.00 18.34
#